data_AF-A0A5K0XMX5-F1
#
_entry.id   AF-A0A5K0XMX5-F1
#
_cell.length_a   1.000
_cell.length_b   1.000
_cell.length_c   1.000
_cell.angle_alpha   90.00
_cell.angle_beta   90.00
_cell.angle_gamma   90.00
#
_symmetry.space_group_name_H-M   'P 1'
#
loop_
_entity.id
_entity.type
_entity.pdbx_description
1 polymer ?
#
loop_
_entity_poly.entity_id
_entity_poly.type
_entity_poly.pdbx_seq_one_letter_code
_entity_poly.pdbx_strand_id
1 'polypeptide(L)' 'RLHCGCIASVHRYYLLDAGGVECVICAKKNVPGV' A
#
# COMPACT_ATOMS: atom_id res chain seq x y z
N ARG A 1 -2.91 -6.29 -8.62
CA ARG A 1 -4.09 -5.41 -8.84
C ARG A 1 -4.74 -5.12 -7.49
N LEU A 2 -5.07 -3.86 -7.19
CA LEU A 2 -5.69 -3.42 -5.93
C LEU A 2 -7.00 -2.71 -6.23
N HIS A 3 -7.99 -2.86 -5.35
CA HIS A 3 -9.25 -2.12 -5.44
C HIS A 3 -9.21 -0.92 -4.49
N CYS A 4 -8.98 0.27 -5.05
CA CYS A 4 -8.95 1.51 -4.30
C CYS A 4 -10.36 1.94 -3.90
N GLY A 5 -10.50 2.61 -2.76
CA GLY A 5 -11.80 3.13 -2.28
C GLY A 5 -12.76 2.06 -1.76
N CYS A 6 -12.31 0.81 -1.62
CA CYS A 6 -13.11 -0.30 -1.10
C CYS A 6 -12.71 -0.61 0.35
N ILE A 7 -13.66 -0.53 1.29
CA ILE A 7 -13.41 -0.81 2.72
C ILE A 7 -12.84 -2.22 2.95
N ALA A 8 -13.27 -3.21 2.17
CA ALA A 8 -12.74 -4.56 2.25
C ALA A 8 -11.25 -4.67 1.84
N SER A 9 -10.73 -3.68 1.10
CA SER A 9 -9.34 -3.64 0.62
C SER A 9 -8.45 -2.65 1.40
N VAL A 10 -8.99 -1.91 2.39
CA VAL A 10 -8.24 -0.87 3.10
C VAL A 10 -6.98 -1.40 3.79
N HIS A 11 -7.00 -2.64 4.29
CA HIS A 11 -5.86 -3.28 4.95
C HIS A 11 -4.88 -3.96 3.97
N ARG A 12 -5.12 -3.87 2.65
CA ARG A 12 -4.32 -4.57 1.62
C ARG A 12 -3.27 -3.68 0.97
N TYR A 13 -3.31 -2.37 1.20
CA TYR A 13 -2.38 -1.42 0.63
C TYR A 13 -2.13 -0.22 1.55
N TYR A 14 -1.01 0.46 1.31
CA TYR A 14 -0.66 1.75 1.92
C TYR A 14 -0.82 2.86 0.88
N LEU A 15 -1.19 4.05 1.33
CA LEU A 15 -1.16 5.26 0.52
C LEU A 15 0.24 5.86 0.57
N LEU A 16 0.77 6.28 -0.58
CA LEU A 16 2.08 6.92 -0.66
C LEU A 16 1.92 8.44 -0.58
N ASP A 17 2.86 9.13 0.07
CA ASP A 17 2.81 10.59 0.26
C ASP A 17 2.81 11.36 -1.06
N ALA A 18 3.55 10.87 -2.06
CA ALA A 18 3.57 11.42 -3.42
C ALA A 18 2.35 11.03 -4.28
N GLY A 19 1.37 10.34 -3.70
CA GLY A 19 0.24 9.76 -4.39
C GLY A 19 0.50 8.34 -4.90
N GLY A 20 -0.59 7.62 -5.18
CA GLY A 20 -0.56 6.20 -5.52
C GLY A 20 -0.71 5.28 -4.30
N VAL A 21 -0.61 3.97 -4.56
CA VAL A 21 -0.77 2.94 -3.53
C VAL A 21 0.31 1.87 -3.67
N GLU A 22 0.72 1.31 -2.53
CA GLU A 22 1.63 0.18 -2.48
C GLU A 22 0.98 -1.02 -1.79
N CYS A 23 1.16 -2.23 -2.34
CA CYS A 23 0.64 -3.44 -1.73
C CYS A 23 1.37 -3.75 -0.40
N VAL A 24 0.70 -4.34 0.60
CA VAL A 24 1.36 -4.65 1.90
C VAL A 24 2.61 -5.51 1.74
N ILE A 25 2.64 -6.42 0.77
CA ILE A 25 3.81 -7.27 0.49
C ILE A 25 4.98 -6.44 -0.08
N CYS A 26 4.67 -5.43 -0.89
CA CYS A 26 5.61 -4.55 -1.54
C CYS A 26 6.21 -3.58 -0.51
N ALA A 27 5.36 -2.96 0.31
CA ALA A 27 5.78 -2.06 1.39
C ALA A 27 6.69 -2.73 2.41
N LYS A 28 6.43 -4.01 2.74
CA LYS A 28 7.30 -4.81 3.61
C LYS A 28 8.70 -5.06 3.04
N LYS A 29 8.86 -5.01 1.72
CA LYS A 29 10.18 -5.15 1.07
C LYS A 29 10.91 -3.80 0.97
N ASN A 30 10.15 -2.71 0.96
CA ASN A 30 10.63 -1.36 0.72
C ASN A 30 10.73 -0.53 2.01
N VAL A 31 10.98 -1.17 3.17
CA VAL A 31 11.15 -0.46 4.45
C VAL A 31 12.33 0.54 4.29
N PRO A 32 12.08 1.85 4.25
CA PRO A 32 13.16 2.81 4.15
C PRO A 32 13.74 3.00 5.56
N GLY A 33 14.91 2.43 5.81
CA GLY A 33 15.66 2.66 7.06
C GLY A 33 16.08 1.41 7.86
N VAL A 34 15.95 0.20 7.30
CA VAL A 34 16.71 -0.99 7.73
C VAL A 34 17.55 -1.53 6.59
#